data_AF-A0A0H3CP18-F1
#
_entry.id   AF-A0A0H3CP18-F1
#
_cell.length_a   1.000
_cell.length_b   1.000
_cell.length_c   1.000
_cell.angle_alpha   90.00
_cell.angle_beta   90.00
_cell.angle_gamma   90.00
#
_symmetry.space_group_name_H-M   'P 1'
#
loop_
_entity.id
_entity.type
_entity.pdbx_description
1 polymer ?
#
loop_
_entity_poly.entity_id
_entity_poly.type
_entity_poly.pdbx_seq_one_letter_code
_entity_poly.pdbx_strand_id
1 'polypeptide(L)'
;MKKSANIIIPLLIVGALTPFTAKALTATSSGSVSNNFMFIENAIDGEYFITPSSLDPRFSGSNTWVKYGTSQVSLGYLGYVGWTAPANNYQDMWIDNSPIDGPFSGIRCYSGTQCPTTGYITGQGTDSNGFYHAQVGSVAGVVGGAYGFASLSDSAYEYFRNMATGSSETYVFNRCYTSVNYDYAAGERCKDQSSGRWNYVNYTLTKRGHLALESTSAFQELWIASDGTPSITNDSGACELGVVSNVSGVICKMVSYNLQQTANLTASLTFRAYADSTALGFTPAAATVRYSGNGSTWYNFSASTAYYNVFTTSGEYVYLFLSQTFLKNLVNAGVSITNSQPFTFAFTNALTPESGYYQFTPSLQLNIVPKEYGISIISSNNTTSASGSGTIGEDTPIRMDYTVTVSGPRQADSITAQVIGDSTTLNDTPYCLFTSAQDGVSVPIPAYLEYNNQSGSVTQARNSCGEAAISLNDALWQQTPWDANNTDDGSYFNTRLSLLFPMDDSRSALTVSGSDWEGVVSASGEIKVMANWVGVTK
;
A
#
# COMPACT_ATOMS: atom_id res chain seq x y z
N MET A 1 85.96 60.42 -28.81
CA MET A 1 85.63 58.98 -28.98
C MET A 1 85.46 58.33 -27.60
N LYS A 2 84.22 57.97 -27.27
CA LYS A 2 83.76 56.77 -26.52
C LYS A 2 82.39 57.12 -25.91
N LYS A 3 81.36 56.49 -26.46
CA LYS A 3 79.95 56.58 -26.05
C LYS A 3 79.75 55.80 -24.76
N SER A 4 78.97 56.36 -23.84
CA SER A 4 78.31 55.60 -22.78
C SER A 4 76.91 56.21 -22.59
N ALA A 5 75.89 55.44 -22.98
CA ALA A 5 74.49 55.76 -22.77
C ALA A 5 74.12 55.52 -21.31
N ASN A 6 73.30 56.38 -20.71
CA ASN A 6 72.65 56.10 -19.44
C ASN A 6 71.14 56.30 -19.55
N ILE A 7 70.46 55.27 -19.07
CA ILE A 7 69.06 54.92 -19.21
C ILE A 7 68.22 55.62 -18.14
N ILE A 8 67.02 56.06 -18.53
CA ILE A 8 65.94 56.56 -17.69
C ILE A 8 65.17 55.35 -17.11
N ILE A 9 64.91 55.35 -15.79
CA ILE A 9 63.94 54.47 -15.14
C ILE A 9 62.89 55.36 -14.44
N PRO A 10 61.60 55.29 -14.81
CA PRO A 10 60.53 55.89 -14.02
C PRO A 10 60.02 54.90 -12.97
N LEU A 11 59.78 55.44 -11.77
CA LEU A 11 59.27 54.77 -10.58
C LEU A 11 57.79 54.38 -10.77
N LEU A 12 57.49 53.08 -10.81
CA LEU A 12 56.12 52.54 -10.82
C LEU A 12 55.68 52.25 -9.38
N ILE A 13 54.77 53.08 -8.85
CA ILE A 13 54.06 52.80 -7.60
C ILE A 13 52.99 51.76 -7.92
N VAL A 14 53.25 50.49 -7.60
CA VAL A 14 52.26 49.43 -7.60
C VAL A 14 51.51 49.51 -6.27
N GLY A 15 50.28 50.03 -6.30
CA GLY A 15 49.34 49.88 -5.22
C GLY A 15 48.93 48.42 -5.11
N ALA A 16 49.33 47.77 -4.02
CA ALA A 16 48.90 46.41 -3.69
C ALA A 16 47.40 46.42 -3.33
N LEU A 17 46.55 46.16 -4.31
CA LEU A 17 45.19 45.69 -4.07
C LEU A 17 45.28 44.21 -3.70
N THR A 18 45.36 43.91 -2.41
CA THR A 18 45.11 42.55 -1.92
C THR A 18 43.64 42.24 -2.17
N PRO A 19 43.29 41.20 -2.94
CA PRO A 19 41.90 40.77 -3.03
C PRO A 19 41.47 40.33 -1.63
N PHE A 20 40.40 40.94 -1.11
CA PHE A 20 39.68 40.41 0.04
C PHE A 20 39.10 39.06 -0.41
N THR A 21 39.79 37.96 -0.11
CA THR A 21 39.19 36.64 -0.20
C THR A 21 38.04 36.60 0.80
N ALA A 22 36.82 36.66 0.28
CA ALA A 22 35.62 36.41 1.07
C ALA A 22 35.79 35.07 1.78
N LYS A 23 35.73 35.08 3.12
CA LYS A 23 35.92 33.87 3.92
C LYS A 23 34.64 33.05 3.88
N ALA A 24 34.74 31.80 3.45
CA ALA A 24 33.68 30.80 3.58
C ALA A 24 33.23 30.64 5.04
N LEU A 25 32.01 30.12 5.24
CA LEU A 25 31.49 29.87 6.59
C LEU A 25 32.31 28.80 7.30
N THR A 26 32.44 28.95 8.62
CA THR A 26 33.07 27.93 9.48
C THR A 26 31.99 27.10 10.17
N ALA A 27 32.11 25.78 10.08
CA ALA A 27 31.18 24.84 10.71
C ALA A 27 31.28 24.91 12.24
N THR A 28 30.12 24.93 12.92
CA THR A 28 30.05 24.85 14.39
C THR A 28 29.36 23.55 14.83
N SER A 29 29.99 22.81 15.73
CA SER A 29 29.39 21.58 16.27
C SER A 29 28.22 21.89 17.20
N SER A 30 27.15 21.12 17.07
CA SER A 30 26.02 21.07 18.00
C SER A 30 26.11 19.85 18.96
N GLY A 31 27.27 19.18 18.99
CA GLY A 31 27.50 17.98 19.80
C GLY A 31 27.05 16.69 19.13
N SER A 32 26.64 15.73 19.96
CA SER A 32 26.15 14.41 19.53
C SER A 32 24.77 14.15 20.13
N VAL A 33 23.91 13.51 19.35
CA VAL A 33 22.56 13.10 19.73
C VAL A 33 22.30 11.66 19.31
N SER A 34 21.39 10.98 20.00
CA SER A 34 21.00 9.63 19.62
C SER A 34 19.51 9.37 19.82
N ASN A 35 18.94 8.50 18.96
CA ASN A 35 17.58 8.00 19.12
C ASN A 35 17.52 6.51 18.76
N ASN A 36 16.51 5.84 19.29
CA ASN A 36 16.13 4.52 18.84
C ASN A 36 14.86 4.59 18.00
N PHE A 37 14.74 3.74 16.99
CA PHE A 37 13.55 3.70 16.15
C PHE A 37 13.12 2.28 15.82
N MET A 38 11.85 2.15 15.44
CA MET A 38 11.32 0.98 14.76
C MET A 38 10.98 1.39 13.33
N PHE A 39 11.31 0.51 12.38
CA PHE A 39 10.87 0.64 11.00
C PHE A 39 9.62 -0.23 10.81
N ILE A 40 8.58 0.34 10.21
CA ILE A 40 7.39 -0.40 9.79
C ILE A 40 7.33 -0.33 8.27
N GLU A 41 7.35 -1.48 7.62
CA GLU A 41 7.11 -1.60 6.19
C GLU A 41 5.75 -2.21 5.92
N ASN A 42 5.08 -1.73 4.87
CA ASN A 42 3.87 -2.31 4.33
C ASN A 42 4.09 -2.69 2.88
N ALA A 43 4.37 -3.97 2.68
CA ALA A 43 4.62 -4.51 1.35
C ALA A 43 3.36 -4.55 0.48
N ILE A 44 2.16 -4.37 1.07
CA ILE A 44 0.89 -4.35 0.33
C ILE A 44 0.78 -3.07 -0.52
N ASP A 45 1.07 -1.92 0.08
CA ASP A 45 0.87 -0.60 -0.55
C ASP A 45 2.19 0.11 -0.93
N GLY A 46 3.35 -0.47 -0.59
CA GLY A 46 4.65 0.18 -0.80
C GLY A 46 4.89 1.35 0.15
N GLU A 47 4.32 1.28 1.35
CA GLU A 47 4.33 2.36 2.35
C GLU A 47 5.30 2.06 3.49
N TYR A 48 5.91 3.12 4.03
CA TYR A 48 6.91 3.04 5.09
C TYR A 48 6.58 4.00 6.23
N PHE A 49 6.94 3.59 7.45
CA PHE A 49 6.81 4.43 8.63
C PHE A 49 7.98 4.25 9.59
N ILE A 50 8.62 5.36 9.95
CA ILE A 50 9.68 5.41 10.95
C ILE A 50 9.11 6.00 12.23
N THR A 51 9.27 5.28 13.34
CA THR A 51 8.73 5.70 14.64
C THR A 51 9.78 5.62 15.74
N PRO A 52 10.03 6.70 16.50
CA PRO A 52 11.12 6.75 17.47
C PRO A 52 10.69 6.45 18.91
N SER A 53 11.67 6.18 19.77
CA SER A 53 11.48 6.03 21.22
C SER A 53 11.47 7.36 21.99
N SER A 54 11.93 8.45 21.37
CA SER A 54 11.91 9.81 21.92
C SER A 54 11.61 10.83 20.82
N LEU A 55 11.13 12.01 21.21
CA LEU A 55 10.86 13.10 20.28
C LEU A 55 12.15 13.66 19.67
N ASP A 56 13.15 13.92 20.53
CA ASP A 56 14.45 14.44 20.13
C ASP A 56 15.54 13.36 20.24
N PRO A 57 16.53 13.36 19.34
CA PRO A 57 16.55 14.16 18.11
C PRO A 57 15.45 13.69 17.12
N ARG A 58 15.02 14.59 16.23
CA ARG A 58 13.81 14.40 15.42
C ARG A 58 14.06 13.39 14.31
N PHE A 59 13.41 12.24 14.38
CA PHE A 59 13.49 11.22 13.33
C PHE A 59 12.20 10.39 13.33
N SER A 60 11.27 10.72 12.43
CA SER A 60 9.95 10.09 12.42
C SER A 60 9.16 10.42 11.16
N GLY A 61 8.16 9.60 10.86
CA GLY A 61 7.11 9.89 9.90
C GLY A 61 7.01 8.86 8.79
N SER A 62 5.88 8.93 8.08
CA SER A 62 5.58 8.07 6.94
C SER A 62 5.89 8.77 5.62
N ASN A 63 6.13 7.99 4.56
CA ASN A 63 6.22 8.48 3.19
C ASN A 63 4.84 8.83 2.61
N THR A 64 3.75 8.47 3.30
CA THR A 64 2.37 8.77 2.89
C THR A 64 1.61 9.59 3.93
N TRP A 65 0.53 10.22 3.49
CA TRP A 65 -0.42 10.92 4.35
C TRP A 65 -1.52 9.97 4.84
N VAL A 66 -1.96 10.14 6.08
CA VAL A 66 -3.04 9.34 6.65
C VAL A 66 -4.38 9.58 5.94
N LYS A 67 -5.18 8.51 5.84
CA LYS A 67 -6.51 8.53 5.22
C LYS A 67 -7.57 9.13 6.15
N TYR A 68 -7.46 8.89 7.46
CA TYR A 68 -8.40 9.33 8.48
C TYR A 68 -7.78 10.36 9.43
N GLY A 69 -8.54 11.42 9.70
CA GLY A 69 -8.16 12.49 10.62
C GLY A 69 -7.27 13.54 9.96
N THR A 70 -6.97 14.60 10.72
CA THR A 70 -6.18 15.76 10.24
C THR A 70 -5.00 16.06 11.16
N SER A 71 -4.62 15.11 12.02
CA SER A 71 -3.58 15.30 13.04
C SER A 71 -2.17 15.19 12.48
N GLN A 72 -1.98 14.43 11.39
CA GLN A 72 -0.69 14.40 10.71
C GLN A 72 -0.51 15.70 9.94
N VAL A 73 0.55 16.43 10.25
CA VAL A 73 0.90 17.69 9.58
C VAL A 73 2.24 17.60 8.85
N SER A 74 2.95 16.46 8.95
CA SER A 74 4.24 16.25 8.32
C SER A 74 4.43 14.79 7.90
N LEU A 75 5.10 14.60 6.76
CA LEU A 75 5.70 13.33 6.34
C LEU A 75 7.01 13.07 7.10
N GLY A 76 7.70 11.99 6.73
CA GLY A 76 9.02 11.61 7.23
C GLY A 76 10.08 12.68 7.20
N TYR A 77 10.76 12.88 8.31
CA TYR A 77 11.88 13.82 8.39
C TYR A 77 12.93 13.42 9.42
N LEU A 78 14.13 13.97 9.23
CA LEU A 78 15.24 13.96 10.18
C LEU A 78 15.62 15.40 10.53
N GLY A 79 15.97 15.66 11.80
CA GLY A 79 16.69 16.89 12.10
C GLY A 79 16.85 17.24 13.57
N TYR A 80 17.31 18.47 13.80
CA TYR A 80 17.76 18.91 15.11
C TYR A 80 17.03 20.19 15.55
N VAL A 81 16.31 20.09 16.67
CA VAL A 81 15.39 21.14 17.14
C VAL A 81 16.08 22.48 17.46
N GLY A 82 17.37 22.46 17.78
CA GLY A 82 18.16 23.65 18.07
C GLY A 82 18.54 24.51 16.85
N TRP A 83 18.13 24.11 15.65
CA TRP A 83 18.47 24.80 14.41
C TRP A 83 17.28 25.53 13.80
N THR A 84 17.43 26.85 13.59
CA THR A 84 16.44 27.70 12.92
C THR A 84 17.10 28.65 11.91
N ALA A 85 16.36 29.09 10.90
CA ALA A 85 16.76 30.09 9.90
C ALA A 85 15.74 31.24 9.87
N PRO A 86 16.17 32.45 9.51
CA PRO A 86 15.26 33.54 9.16
C PRO A 86 14.38 33.21 7.95
N ALA A 87 13.23 33.87 7.85
CA ALA A 87 12.36 33.82 6.67
C ALA A 87 13.10 34.29 5.41
N ASN A 88 12.74 33.72 4.25
CA ASN A 88 13.30 34.02 2.93
C ASN A 88 14.80 33.72 2.73
N ASN A 89 15.48 33.15 3.74
CA ASN A 89 16.85 32.68 3.61
C ASN A 89 16.90 31.33 2.86
N TYR A 90 18.03 31.05 2.23
CA TYR A 90 18.32 29.78 1.58
C TYR A 90 18.97 28.82 2.58
N GLN A 91 18.59 27.55 2.53
CA GLN A 91 19.11 26.49 3.37
C GLN A 91 19.59 25.29 2.58
N ASP A 92 20.66 24.70 3.10
CA ASP A 92 21.24 23.43 2.65
C ASP A 92 21.26 22.48 3.83
N MET A 93 20.87 21.22 3.61
CA MET A 93 21.01 20.15 4.61
C MET A 93 21.51 18.89 3.94
N TRP A 94 22.55 18.29 4.51
CA TRP A 94 23.22 17.12 3.94
C TRP A 94 23.86 16.26 5.03
N ILE A 95 24.23 15.03 4.69
CA ILE A 95 25.04 14.14 5.52
C ILE A 95 26.45 14.10 4.91
N ASP A 96 27.51 14.34 5.69
CA ASP A 96 28.86 14.19 5.15
C ASP A 96 29.15 12.72 4.83
N ASN A 97 29.66 12.46 3.61
CA ASN A 97 29.93 11.12 3.09
C ASN A 97 28.70 10.20 3.26
N SER A 98 27.55 10.68 2.80
CA SER A 98 26.28 9.98 3.01
C SER A 98 26.35 8.54 2.48
N PRO A 99 25.98 7.53 3.29
CA PRO A 99 25.81 6.16 2.80
C PRO A 99 24.49 5.98 2.03
N ILE A 100 23.64 7.00 2.04
CA ILE A 100 22.34 7.05 1.38
C ILE A 100 22.49 7.94 0.15
N ASP A 101 22.22 7.44 -1.04
CA ASP A 101 22.23 8.27 -2.24
C ASP A 101 20.98 9.17 -2.28
N GLY A 102 21.19 10.46 -2.00
CA GLY A 102 20.12 11.45 -1.94
C GLY A 102 19.20 11.25 -0.75
N PRO A 103 19.67 11.47 0.50
CA PRO A 103 18.91 11.15 1.72
C PRO A 103 17.66 12.04 1.94
N PHE A 104 17.60 13.19 1.27
CA PHE A 104 16.61 14.22 1.56
C PHE A 104 16.01 14.84 0.30
N SER A 105 14.71 15.09 0.33
CA SER A 105 13.97 15.70 -0.79
C SER A 105 13.86 17.22 -0.68
N GLY A 106 14.03 17.78 0.52
CA GLY A 106 13.92 19.22 0.77
C GLY A 106 13.72 19.57 2.24
N ILE A 107 13.31 20.81 2.49
CA ILE A 107 13.00 21.29 3.83
C ILE A 107 11.63 20.77 4.25
N ARG A 108 11.55 20.21 5.46
CA ARG A 108 10.28 19.81 6.06
C ARG A 108 9.41 21.02 6.40
N CYS A 109 8.13 20.95 6.04
CA CYS A 109 7.11 21.95 6.34
C CYS A 109 5.83 21.30 6.89
N TYR A 110 4.92 22.12 7.44
CA TYR A 110 3.60 21.63 7.86
C TYR A 110 2.59 21.75 6.73
N SER A 111 1.78 20.71 6.54
CA SER A 111 0.64 20.75 5.62
C SER A 111 -0.17 22.04 5.80
N GLY A 112 -0.53 22.69 4.69
CA GLY A 112 -1.17 24.00 4.68
C GLY A 112 -0.61 24.91 3.58
N THR A 113 -0.94 26.20 3.63
CA THR A 113 -0.72 27.13 2.51
C THR A 113 0.74 27.42 2.16
N GLN A 114 1.69 27.14 3.06
CA GLN A 114 3.13 27.37 2.85
C GLN A 114 3.88 26.08 2.50
N CYS A 115 3.21 24.93 2.54
CA CYS A 115 3.82 23.64 2.29
C CYS A 115 3.16 23.01 1.07
N PRO A 116 3.94 22.70 0.02
CA PRO A 116 3.42 21.97 -1.13
C PRO A 116 2.71 20.67 -0.71
N THR A 117 1.81 20.17 -1.56
CA THR A 117 1.11 18.89 -1.32
C THR A 117 2.07 17.70 -1.23
N THR A 118 3.28 17.84 -1.81
CA THR A 118 4.39 16.88 -1.67
C THR A 118 4.93 16.80 -0.23
N GLY A 119 4.58 17.74 0.66
CA GLY A 119 4.94 17.71 2.08
C GLY A 119 6.31 18.29 2.43
N TYR A 120 6.98 18.94 1.48
CA TYR A 120 8.28 19.58 1.69
C TYR A 120 8.52 20.73 0.70
N ILE A 121 9.41 21.65 1.07
CA ILE A 121 9.86 22.74 0.22
C ILE A 121 11.13 22.29 -0.51
N THR A 122 11.06 22.23 -1.84
CA THR A 122 12.17 21.81 -2.70
C THR A 122 13.29 22.84 -2.75
N GLY A 123 14.52 22.35 -2.92
CA GLY A 123 15.66 23.17 -3.33
C GLY A 123 15.79 23.29 -4.85
N GLN A 124 16.82 23.99 -5.31
CA GLN A 124 17.18 24.00 -6.74
C GLN A 124 17.84 22.69 -7.19
N GLY A 125 18.38 21.91 -6.27
CA GLY A 125 18.89 20.58 -6.59
C GLY A 125 19.21 19.72 -5.38
N THR A 126 19.40 18.44 -5.67
CA THR A 126 19.82 17.39 -4.75
C THR A 126 21.09 16.73 -5.29
N ASP A 127 21.89 16.17 -4.41
CA ASP A 127 22.97 15.27 -4.77
C ASP A 127 22.99 14.06 -3.82
N SER A 128 24.03 13.24 -3.91
CA SER A 128 24.15 12.03 -3.08
C SER A 128 24.18 12.31 -1.58
N ASN A 129 24.48 13.53 -1.13
CA ASN A 129 24.60 13.87 0.28
C ASN A 129 23.39 14.62 0.84
N GLY A 130 22.62 15.33 0.02
CA GLY A 130 21.48 16.10 0.50
C GLY A 130 20.84 17.00 -0.53
N PHE A 131 20.20 18.07 -0.05
CA PHE A 131 19.56 19.09 -0.89
C PHE A 131 20.16 20.47 -0.64
N TYR A 132 20.03 21.34 -1.64
CA TYR A 132 20.68 22.64 -1.66
C TYR A 132 19.75 23.71 -2.23
N HIS A 133 19.95 24.93 -1.75
CA HIS A 133 19.27 26.14 -2.22
C HIS A 133 17.75 26.02 -2.08
N ALA A 134 17.28 25.56 -0.92
CA ALA A 134 15.86 25.59 -0.61
C ALA A 134 15.53 26.87 0.18
N GLN A 135 14.54 27.62 -0.27
CA GLN A 135 14.19 28.89 0.34
C GLN A 135 13.16 28.69 1.46
N VAL A 136 13.45 29.24 2.65
CA VAL A 136 12.47 29.33 3.75
C VAL A 136 11.32 30.21 3.30
N GLY A 137 10.10 29.77 3.59
CA GLY A 137 8.90 30.54 3.29
C GLY A 137 8.90 31.93 3.91
N SER A 138 8.03 32.81 3.42
CA SER A 138 7.91 34.19 3.89
C SER A 138 7.49 34.30 5.35
N VAL A 139 6.86 33.26 5.90
CA VAL A 139 6.54 33.12 7.33
C VAL A 139 7.53 32.15 7.97
N ALA A 140 8.45 32.67 8.78
CA ALA A 140 9.37 31.83 9.56
C ALA A 140 8.61 30.95 10.57
N GLY A 141 9.17 29.78 10.86
CA GLY A 141 8.61 28.78 11.78
C GLY A 141 8.53 27.40 11.14
N VAL A 142 7.87 26.46 11.80
CA VAL A 142 7.76 25.08 11.28
C VAL A 142 6.92 25.03 10.00
N VAL A 143 5.92 25.92 9.89
CA VAL A 143 5.03 26.02 8.72
C VAL A 143 5.80 26.42 7.45
N GLY A 144 6.72 27.38 7.54
CA GLY A 144 7.52 27.84 6.41
C GLY A 144 8.91 27.21 6.29
N GLY A 145 9.18 26.10 7.00
CA GLY A 145 10.45 25.38 6.87
C GLY A 145 11.67 26.08 7.51
N ALA A 146 11.48 26.91 8.53
CA ALA A 146 12.61 27.59 9.17
C ALA A 146 13.51 26.65 10.00
N TYR A 147 12.97 25.53 10.48
CA TYR A 147 13.72 24.59 11.32
C TYR A 147 14.68 23.74 10.49
N GLY A 148 15.77 23.30 11.13
CA GLY A 148 16.74 22.39 10.56
C GLY A 148 16.25 20.95 10.45
N PHE A 149 15.12 20.76 9.76
CA PHE A 149 14.45 19.49 9.54
C PHE A 149 14.42 19.20 8.04
N ALA A 150 15.06 18.10 7.64
CA ALA A 150 15.13 17.64 6.27
C ALA A 150 14.10 16.53 6.05
N SER A 151 13.26 16.67 5.02
CA SER A 151 12.31 15.62 4.65
C SER A 151 13.05 14.44 4.02
N LEU A 152 12.70 13.23 4.46
CA LEU A 152 13.30 12.00 3.96
C LEU A 152 12.90 11.73 2.52
N SER A 153 13.82 11.18 1.73
CA SER A 153 13.56 10.65 0.40
C SER A 153 13.17 9.17 0.45
N ASP A 154 12.71 8.63 -0.69
CA ASP A 154 12.47 7.19 -0.84
C ASP A 154 13.75 6.38 -0.62
N SER A 155 14.90 6.88 -1.11
CA SER A 155 16.22 6.27 -0.88
C SER A 155 16.54 6.13 0.61
N ALA A 156 16.16 7.13 1.42
CA ALA A 156 16.38 7.08 2.85
C ALA A 156 15.49 6.02 3.52
N TYR A 157 14.22 5.90 3.12
CA TYR A 157 13.35 4.84 3.61
C TYR A 157 13.91 3.45 3.28
N GLU A 158 14.34 3.23 2.04
CA GLU A 158 14.96 1.97 1.62
C GLU A 158 16.25 1.67 2.37
N TYR A 159 17.07 2.68 2.64
CA TYR A 159 18.26 2.50 3.47
C TYR A 159 17.91 2.03 4.89
N PHE A 160 16.99 2.72 5.57
CA PHE A 160 16.59 2.35 6.93
C PHE A 160 15.79 1.05 7.01
N ARG A 161 15.09 0.67 5.93
CA ARG A 161 14.48 -0.65 5.76
C ARG A 161 15.53 -1.75 5.80
N ASN A 162 16.62 -1.59 5.04
CA ASN A 162 17.70 -2.56 4.91
C ASN A 162 18.68 -2.58 6.10
N MET A 163 18.67 -1.54 6.94
CA MET A 163 19.43 -1.51 8.19
C MET A 163 19.03 -2.71 9.08
N ALA A 164 20.03 -3.43 9.61
CA ALA A 164 19.79 -4.62 10.43
C ALA A 164 19.18 -4.26 11.80
N THR A 165 18.21 -5.05 12.26
CA THR A 165 17.65 -4.90 13.61
C THR A 165 18.74 -5.09 14.67
N GLY A 166 18.86 -4.14 15.60
CA GLY A 166 19.90 -4.10 16.64
C GLY A 166 21.16 -3.31 16.27
N SER A 167 21.35 -2.95 14.99
CA SER A 167 22.48 -2.14 14.55
C SER A 167 22.33 -0.66 14.94
N SER A 168 23.46 0.04 14.95
CA SER A 168 23.54 1.47 15.25
C SER A 168 24.50 2.14 14.29
N GLU A 169 24.11 3.28 13.74
CA GLU A 169 24.90 4.06 12.78
C GLU A 169 24.94 5.53 13.18
N THR A 170 26.04 6.22 12.88
CA THR A 170 26.22 7.64 13.19
C THR A 170 26.49 8.43 11.93
N TYR A 171 25.70 9.49 11.73
CA TYR A 171 25.76 10.38 10.59
C TYR A 171 26.25 11.77 11.03
N VAL A 172 27.09 12.42 10.23
CA VAL A 172 27.41 13.83 10.43
C VAL A 172 26.38 14.66 9.67
N PHE A 173 25.28 14.99 10.34
CA PHE A 173 24.20 15.78 9.75
C PHE A 173 24.59 17.26 9.79
N ASN A 174 24.51 17.91 8.64
CA ASN A 174 24.90 19.29 8.44
C ASN A 174 23.69 20.15 8.06
N ARG A 175 23.75 21.40 8.49
CA ARG A 175 22.85 22.44 8.04
C ARG A 175 23.58 23.76 7.87
N CYS A 176 23.34 24.40 6.73
CA CYS A 176 23.78 25.75 6.48
C CYS A 176 22.59 26.63 6.09
N TYR A 177 22.55 27.89 6.52
CA TYR A 177 21.66 28.89 5.95
C TYR A 177 22.36 30.21 5.64
N THR A 178 21.85 30.93 4.65
CA THR A 178 22.35 32.25 4.22
C THR A 178 21.24 33.11 3.63
N SER A 179 21.37 34.43 3.68
CA SER A 179 20.50 35.36 2.93
C SER A 179 20.95 35.55 1.48
N VAL A 180 22.12 35.04 1.11
CA VAL A 180 22.66 35.16 -0.25
C VAL A 180 21.94 34.19 -1.17
N ASN A 181 21.34 34.70 -2.24
CA ASN A 181 20.82 33.88 -3.34
C ASN A 181 22.00 33.45 -4.22
N TYR A 182 22.68 32.38 -3.81
CA TYR A 182 23.87 31.87 -4.48
C TYR A 182 23.51 31.04 -5.72
N ASP A 183 24.45 30.82 -6.63
CA ASP A 183 24.21 30.06 -7.87
C ASP A 183 24.54 28.57 -7.70
N TYR A 184 23.53 27.77 -7.38
CA TYR A 184 23.68 26.32 -7.25
C TYR A 184 24.16 25.65 -8.55
N ALA A 185 23.72 26.13 -9.72
CA ALA A 185 24.06 25.55 -11.01
C ALA A 185 25.54 25.80 -11.37
N ALA A 186 26.13 26.88 -10.87
CA ALA A 186 27.57 27.15 -10.93
C ALA A 186 28.39 26.33 -9.91
N GLY A 187 27.74 25.52 -9.08
CA GLY A 187 28.40 24.70 -8.05
C GLY A 187 28.57 25.39 -6.70
N GLU A 188 28.03 26.59 -6.51
CA GLU A 188 28.08 27.28 -5.22
C GLU A 188 27.21 26.56 -4.18
N ARG A 189 27.58 26.68 -2.90
CA ARG A 189 26.82 26.17 -1.76
C ARG A 189 26.72 27.23 -0.68
N CYS A 190 25.79 27.05 0.26
CA CYS A 190 25.66 27.92 1.42
C CYS A 190 26.95 28.00 2.25
N LYS A 191 27.68 26.88 2.40
CA LYS A 191 28.93 26.82 3.18
C LYS A 191 30.04 27.72 2.60
N ASP A 192 29.99 28.01 1.31
CA ASP A 192 31.01 28.81 0.61
C ASP A 192 30.75 30.32 0.73
N GLN A 193 29.59 30.71 1.27
CA GLN A 193 29.18 32.11 1.36
C GLN A 193 29.88 32.86 2.49
N SER A 194 29.96 34.19 2.38
CA SER A 194 30.60 35.04 3.40
C SER A 194 29.71 35.40 4.59
N SER A 195 28.41 35.13 4.50
CA SER A 195 27.44 35.42 5.56
C SER A 195 26.43 34.30 5.67
N GLY A 196 26.04 33.97 6.90
CA GLY A 196 25.17 32.85 7.19
C GLY A 196 25.62 32.11 8.43
N ARG A 197 25.10 30.90 8.62
CA ARG A 197 25.50 30.03 9.72
C ARG A 197 25.51 28.58 9.27
N TRP A 198 26.63 27.90 9.52
CA TRP A 198 26.81 26.47 9.28
C TRP A 198 27.00 25.74 10.61
N ASN A 199 26.13 24.77 10.89
CA ASN A 199 26.24 23.89 12.05
C ASN A 199 26.20 22.42 11.60
N TYR A 200 26.76 21.55 12.42
CA TYR A 200 26.67 20.10 12.24
C TYR A 200 26.42 19.39 13.56
N VAL A 201 25.88 18.18 13.51
CA VAL A 201 25.64 17.32 14.69
C VAL A 201 25.98 15.87 14.34
N ASN A 202 26.62 15.16 15.27
CA ASN A 202 26.76 13.71 15.15
C ASN A 202 25.44 13.07 15.57
N TYR A 203 24.79 12.39 14.63
CA TYR A 203 23.43 11.88 14.77
C TYR A 203 23.46 10.36 14.77
N THR A 204 23.30 9.73 15.93
CA THR A 204 23.30 8.27 16.06
C THR A 204 21.88 7.70 16.05
N LEU A 205 21.61 6.75 15.17
CA LEU A 205 20.33 6.06 15.08
C LEU A 205 20.52 4.57 15.33
N THR A 206 19.70 4.01 16.21
CA THR A 206 19.70 2.57 16.52
C THR A 206 18.37 1.95 16.13
N LYS A 207 18.38 0.99 15.22
CA LYS A 207 17.16 0.28 14.80
C LYS A 207 16.81 -0.78 15.83
N ARG A 208 15.76 -0.57 16.61
CA ARG A 208 15.32 -1.50 17.68
C ARG A 208 14.37 -2.56 17.18
N GLY A 209 13.61 -2.27 16.15
CA GLY A 209 12.67 -3.22 15.58
C GLY A 209 12.41 -2.97 14.10
N HIS A 210 11.95 -4.02 13.45
CA HIS A 210 11.44 -4.05 12.09
C HIS A 210 10.11 -4.81 12.12
N LEU A 211 9.01 -4.13 11.80
CA LEU A 211 7.70 -4.73 11.60
C LEU A 211 7.39 -4.75 10.10
N ALA A 212 7.33 -5.93 9.51
CA ALA A 212 6.85 -6.12 8.16
C ALA A 212 5.36 -6.47 8.18
N LEU A 213 4.54 -5.68 7.50
CA LEU A 213 3.13 -5.97 7.22
C LEU A 213 3.05 -6.64 5.85
N GLU A 214 2.56 -7.86 5.84
CA GLU A 214 2.57 -8.77 4.70
C GLU A 214 1.16 -8.98 4.16
N SER A 215 1.06 -9.18 2.84
CA SER A 215 -0.21 -9.53 2.22
C SER A 215 -0.61 -10.96 2.62
N THR A 216 -1.82 -11.10 3.16
CA THR A 216 -2.48 -12.40 3.28
C THR A 216 -2.85 -12.99 1.92
N SER A 217 -3.03 -12.13 0.90
CA SER A 217 -3.57 -12.46 -0.45
C SER A 217 -4.85 -13.30 -0.43
N ALA A 218 -5.52 -13.32 0.72
CA ALA A 218 -6.65 -14.17 1.00
C ALA A 218 -7.95 -13.44 0.66
N PHE A 219 -8.91 -14.22 0.18
CA PHE A 219 -10.28 -13.80 0.02
C PHE A 219 -11.16 -14.71 0.87
N GLN A 220 -12.12 -14.12 1.60
CA GLN A 220 -13.13 -14.87 2.32
C GLN A 220 -14.52 -14.32 2.05
N GLU A 221 -15.42 -15.21 1.62
CA GLU A 221 -16.85 -14.92 1.55
C GLU A 221 -17.56 -15.32 2.85
N LEU A 222 -18.37 -14.40 3.36
CA LEU A 222 -19.17 -14.56 4.57
C LEU A 222 -20.62 -14.28 4.23
N TRP A 223 -21.47 -15.25 4.52
CA TRP A 223 -22.91 -15.10 4.29
C TRP A 223 -23.65 -14.90 5.60
N ILE A 224 -24.50 -13.88 5.65
CA ILE A 224 -25.08 -13.39 6.91
C ILE A 224 -26.60 -13.52 6.89
N ALA A 225 -27.15 -14.23 7.88
CA ALA A 225 -28.58 -14.38 8.05
C ALA A 225 -29.26 -13.07 8.45
N SER A 226 -30.59 -13.01 8.31
CA SER A 226 -31.40 -11.88 8.77
C SER A 226 -31.23 -11.57 10.27
N ASP A 227 -30.91 -12.58 11.09
CA ASP A 227 -30.62 -12.42 12.51
C ASP A 227 -29.15 -12.09 12.82
N GLY A 228 -28.29 -11.99 11.79
CA GLY A 228 -26.86 -11.72 11.88
C GLY A 228 -25.97 -12.95 11.95
N THR A 229 -26.53 -14.17 11.95
CA THR A 229 -25.75 -15.42 12.03
C THR A 229 -24.85 -15.57 10.80
N PRO A 230 -23.51 -15.61 10.98
CA PRO A 230 -22.59 -15.83 9.87
C PRO A 230 -22.48 -17.31 9.49
N SER A 231 -22.23 -17.53 8.21
CA SER A 231 -21.82 -18.81 7.63
C SER A 231 -20.63 -18.57 6.70
N ILE A 232 -19.65 -19.48 6.73
CA ILE A 232 -18.44 -19.40 5.93
C ILE A 232 -18.61 -20.34 4.74
N THR A 233 -18.57 -19.79 3.53
CA THR A 233 -18.54 -20.56 2.28
C THR A 233 -17.13 -20.55 1.72
N ASN A 234 -16.73 -21.63 1.02
CA ASN A 234 -15.40 -21.76 0.42
C ASN A 234 -14.27 -21.38 1.41
N ASP A 235 -14.21 -22.10 2.54
CA ASP A 235 -13.29 -21.78 3.64
C ASP A 235 -11.83 -21.70 3.15
N SER A 236 -11.29 -20.48 3.21
CA SER A 236 -9.89 -20.18 2.88
C SER A 236 -8.93 -20.41 4.04
N GLY A 237 -9.45 -20.69 5.25
CA GLY A 237 -8.71 -20.70 6.50
C GLY A 237 -8.36 -19.30 7.02
N ALA A 238 -8.83 -18.24 6.34
CA ALA A 238 -8.61 -16.86 6.73
C ALA A 238 -9.60 -16.38 7.79
N CYS A 239 -10.80 -16.97 7.85
CA CYS A 239 -11.77 -16.69 8.91
C CYS A 239 -12.32 -17.98 9.52
N GLU A 240 -12.79 -17.88 10.76
CA GLU A 240 -13.46 -18.95 11.49
C GLU A 240 -14.65 -18.41 12.28
N LEU A 241 -15.64 -19.27 12.54
CA LEU A 241 -16.72 -18.96 13.47
C LEU A 241 -16.17 -19.04 14.90
N GLY A 242 -16.48 -18.03 15.73
CA GLY A 242 -15.91 -17.94 17.07
C GLY A 242 -16.79 -17.18 18.06
N VAL A 243 -16.42 -17.29 19.34
CA VAL A 243 -17.09 -16.60 20.44
C VAL A 243 -16.08 -15.72 21.18
N VAL A 244 -16.36 -14.42 21.24
CA VAL A 244 -15.54 -13.43 21.95
C VAL A 244 -16.38 -12.75 23.01
N SER A 245 -15.96 -12.84 24.28
CA SER A 245 -16.71 -12.30 25.42
C SER A 245 -18.19 -12.72 25.45
N ASN A 246 -18.45 -14.02 25.24
CA ASN A 246 -19.79 -14.63 25.18
C ASN A 246 -20.69 -14.14 24.03
N VAL A 247 -20.10 -13.52 23.01
CA VAL A 247 -20.83 -13.09 21.80
C VAL A 247 -20.31 -13.90 20.61
N SER A 248 -21.23 -14.56 19.90
CA SER A 248 -20.92 -15.27 18.66
C SER A 248 -20.63 -14.31 17.51
N GLY A 249 -19.80 -14.75 16.56
CA GLY A 249 -19.47 -13.98 15.37
C GLY A 249 -18.45 -14.71 14.51
N VAL A 250 -17.70 -13.94 13.73
CA VAL A 250 -16.62 -14.43 12.87
C VAL A 250 -15.30 -13.76 13.27
N ILE A 251 -14.23 -14.54 13.29
CA ILE A 251 -12.86 -14.09 13.55
C ILE A 251 -12.08 -14.23 12.25
N CYS A 252 -11.46 -13.14 11.78
CA CYS A 252 -10.72 -13.11 10.52
C CYS A 252 -9.27 -12.65 10.72
N LYS A 253 -8.32 -13.32 10.06
CA LYS A 253 -6.91 -12.95 9.98
C LYS A 253 -6.73 -11.80 8.98
N MET A 254 -6.82 -10.57 9.45
CA MET A 254 -6.88 -9.38 8.59
C MET A 254 -5.52 -8.99 8.02
N VAL A 255 -4.46 -9.15 8.81
CA VAL A 255 -3.10 -8.67 8.49
C VAL A 255 -2.14 -9.76 8.86
N SER A 256 -1.28 -10.19 7.94
CA SER A 256 -0.11 -11.02 8.28
C SER A 256 1.06 -10.10 8.60
N TYR A 257 1.91 -10.50 9.55
CA TYR A 257 3.07 -9.68 9.89
C TYR A 257 4.26 -10.51 10.38
N ASN A 258 5.45 -9.94 10.22
CA ASN A 258 6.69 -10.40 10.83
C ASN A 258 7.29 -9.29 11.70
N LEU A 259 7.54 -9.57 12.98
CA LEU A 259 8.21 -8.62 13.89
C LEU A 259 9.57 -9.16 14.31
N GLN A 260 10.61 -8.39 13.98
CA GLN A 260 11.94 -8.54 14.56
C GLN A 260 12.19 -7.39 15.52
N GLN A 261 12.60 -7.65 16.76
CA GLN A 261 12.98 -6.58 17.69
C GLN A 261 13.99 -7.04 18.73
N THR A 262 14.86 -6.13 19.16
CA THR A 262 15.77 -6.36 20.30
C THR A 262 15.14 -6.01 21.65
N ALA A 263 14.17 -5.09 21.64
CA ALA A 263 13.32 -4.77 22.78
C ALA A 263 12.11 -3.97 22.31
N ASN A 264 11.07 -3.90 23.14
CA ASN A 264 9.93 -3.00 22.89
C ASN A 264 10.42 -1.55 22.74
N LEU A 265 9.88 -0.83 21.75
CA LEU A 265 10.30 0.54 21.43
C LEU A 265 9.83 1.55 22.48
N THR A 266 8.51 1.70 22.64
CA THR A 266 7.86 2.61 23.59
C THR A 266 6.38 2.27 23.72
N ALA A 267 5.79 2.52 24.89
CA ALA A 267 4.34 2.40 25.10
C ALA A 267 3.53 3.52 24.42
N SER A 268 4.20 4.62 24.02
CA SER A 268 3.58 5.73 23.30
C SER A 268 3.25 5.40 21.84
N LEU A 269 3.87 4.35 21.29
CA LEU A 269 3.49 3.78 20.01
C LEU A 269 2.28 2.87 20.25
N THR A 270 1.15 3.31 19.75
CA THR A 270 -0.14 2.66 19.93
C THR A 270 -0.71 2.18 18.61
N PHE A 271 -1.57 1.17 18.69
CA PHE A 271 -2.28 0.55 17.60
C PHE A 271 -3.80 0.59 17.87
N ARG A 272 -4.59 0.80 16.81
CA ARG A 272 -6.04 0.71 16.83
C ARG A 272 -6.59 0.39 15.45
N ALA A 273 -7.87 0.02 15.41
CA ALA A 273 -8.64 -0.06 14.18
C ALA A 273 -9.57 1.16 14.03
N TYR A 274 -10.00 1.40 12.80
CA TYR A 274 -11.03 2.35 12.39
C TYR A 274 -12.07 1.56 11.60
N ALA A 275 -13.33 1.96 11.74
CA ALA A 275 -14.44 1.44 10.95
C ALA A 275 -15.09 2.62 10.22
N ASP A 276 -15.16 2.55 8.90
CA ASP A 276 -15.77 3.58 8.07
C ASP A 276 -17.30 3.50 8.19
N SER A 277 -17.88 4.38 8.98
CA SER A 277 -19.34 4.41 9.18
C SER A 277 -20.11 4.76 7.89
N THR A 278 -19.47 5.46 6.95
CA THR A 278 -20.09 5.81 5.67
C THR A 278 -20.17 4.58 4.79
N ALA A 279 -19.05 3.85 4.64
CA ALA A 279 -19.01 2.61 3.87
C ALA A 279 -19.93 1.52 4.48
N LEU A 280 -20.10 1.52 5.81
CA LEU A 280 -20.95 0.55 6.51
C LEU A 280 -22.44 0.93 6.52
N GLY A 281 -22.81 2.18 6.24
CA GLY A 281 -24.18 2.68 6.37
C GLY A 281 -24.68 2.86 7.82
N PHE A 282 -23.84 2.56 8.82
CA PHE A 282 -24.10 2.78 10.24
C PHE A 282 -22.78 2.93 11.01
N THR A 283 -22.84 3.45 12.24
CA THR A 283 -21.69 3.49 13.15
C THR A 283 -21.67 2.26 14.04
N PRO A 284 -20.65 1.38 13.93
CA PRO A 284 -20.54 0.20 14.79
C PRO A 284 -20.37 0.57 16.26
N ALA A 285 -21.03 -0.17 17.15
CA ALA A 285 -20.74 -0.09 18.57
C ALA A 285 -19.33 -0.64 18.86
N ALA A 286 -18.59 0.01 19.76
CA ALA A 286 -17.19 -0.33 20.04
C ALA A 286 -16.96 -1.81 20.38
N ALA A 287 -17.92 -2.46 21.04
CA ALA A 287 -17.80 -3.86 21.46
C ALA A 287 -18.18 -4.88 20.35
N THR A 288 -18.83 -4.45 19.27
CA THR A 288 -19.31 -5.35 18.20
C THR A 288 -18.24 -5.63 17.15
N VAL A 289 -17.17 -4.82 17.13
CA VAL A 289 -15.97 -5.07 16.33
C VAL A 289 -14.76 -5.01 17.26
N ARG A 290 -13.92 -6.04 17.24
CA ARG A 290 -12.74 -6.12 18.10
C ARG A 290 -11.52 -6.60 17.34
N TYR A 291 -10.32 -6.18 17.74
CA TYR A 291 -9.07 -6.70 17.20
C TYR A 291 -8.26 -7.44 18.26
N SER A 292 -7.37 -8.31 17.80
CA SER A 292 -6.45 -9.08 18.64
C SER A 292 -5.14 -9.36 17.91
N GLY A 293 -4.04 -9.48 18.65
CA GLY A 293 -2.77 -9.99 18.11
C GLY A 293 -2.55 -11.50 18.32
N ASN A 294 -3.39 -12.15 19.12
CA ASN A 294 -3.18 -13.53 19.57
C ASN A 294 -4.46 -14.38 19.56
N GLY A 295 -5.56 -13.85 19.02
CA GLY A 295 -6.88 -14.50 19.01
C GLY A 295 -7.54 -14.68 20.38
N SER A 296 -6.90 -14.25 21.48
CA SER A 296 -7.34 -14.54 22.86
C SER A 296 -7.63 -13.26 23.67
N THR A 297 -6.77 -12.26 23.55
CA THR A 297 -6.92 -10.95 24.18
C THR A 297 -7.52 -9.98 23.17
N TRP A 298 -8.71 -9.47 23.46
CA TRP A 298 -9.50 -8.70 22.51
C TRP A 298 -9.69 -7.26 22.96
N TYR A 299 -9.53 -6.35 22.02
CA TYR A 299 -9.70 -4.92 22.22
C TYR A 299 -10.79 -4.39 21.30
N ASN A 300 -11.64 -3.49 21.81
CA ASN A 300 -12.62 -2.79 20.97
C ASN A 300 -11.91 -2.07 19.82
N PHE A 301 -12.50 -2.05 18.63
CA PHE A 301 -11.85 -1.45 17.46
C PHE A 301 -11.39 0.00 17.68
N SER A 302 -12.19 0.77 18.41
CA SER A 302 -11.95 2.18 18.73
C SER A 302 -10.92 2.41 19.85
N ALA A 303 -10.49 1.36 20.56
CA ALA A 303 -9.54 1.47 21.66
C ALA A 303 -8.10 1.55 21.13
N SER A 304 -7.33 2.47 21.69
CA SER A 304 -5.89 2.56 21.43
C SER A 304 -5.12 1.72 22.44
N THR A 305 -4.22 0.86 21.97
CA THR A 305 -3.43 -0.04 22.81
C THR A 305 -1.95 0.07 22.47
N ALA A 306 -1.05 -0.17 23.42
CA ALA A 306 0.38 -0.21 23.11
C ALA A 306 0.65 -1.30 22.06
N TYR A 307 1.49 -1.00 21.05
CA TYR A 307 1.67 -1.88 19.90
C TYR A 307 2.11 -3.30 20.29
N TYR A 308 2.94 -3.45 21.32
CA TYR A 308 3.45 -4.73 21.78
C TYR A 308 2.39 -5.63 22.46
N ASN A 309 1.17 -5.13 22.67
CA ASN A 309 0.03 -5.96 23.07
C ASN A 309 -0.61 -6.68 21.87
N VAL A 310 -0.31 -6.22 20.65
CA VAL A 310 -0.85 -6.74 19.39
C VAL A 310 0.24 -7.42 18.58
N PHE A 311 1.42 -6.82 18.51
CA PHE A 311 2.54 -7.33 17.73
C PHE A 311 3.59 -7.94 18.65
N THR A 312 3.85 -9.24 18.48
CA THR A 312 4.89 -9.99 19.18
C THR A 312 5.79 -10.71 18.17
N THR A 313 7.01 -11.07 18.56
CA THR A 313 7.97 -11.79 17.71
C THR A 313 7.55 -13.22 17.39
N SER A 314 6.53 -13.75 18.09
CA SER A 314 5.98 -15.09 17.88
C SER A 314 4.57 -15.07 17.27
N GLY A 315 3.98 -13.90 17.09
CA GLY A 315 2.66 -13.77 16.49
C GLY A 315 2.77 -13.60 14.98
N GLU A 316 1.71 -13.98 14.28
CA GLU A 316 1.69 -14.08 12.82
C GLU A 316 0.60 -13.20 12.18
N TYR A 317 -0.46 -12.90 12.93
CA TYR A 317 -1.64 -12.22 12.38
C TYR A 317 -2.24 -11.20 13.35
N VAL A 318 -2.81 -10.14 12.79
CA VAL A 318 -3.82 -9.32 13.47
C VAL A 318 -5.20 -9.84 13.11
N TYR A 319 -5.96 -10.22 14.13
CA TYR A 319 -7.31 -10.74 14.00
C TYR A 319 -8.33 -9.62 14.16
N LEU A 320 -9.46 -9.75 13.46
CA LEU A 320 -10.64 -8.92 13.66
C LEU A 320 -11.84 -9.82 13.92
N PHE A 321 -12.56 -9.55 15.00
CA PHE A 321 -13.81 -10.19 15.35
C PHE A 321 -14.97 -9.28 14.96
N LEU A 322 -15.90 -9.84 14.18
CA LEU A 322 -17.15 -9.21 13.79
C LEU A 322 -18.29 -9.96 14.48
N SER A 323 -18.97 -9.30 15.44
CA SER A 323 -20.03 -9.95 16.19
C SER A 323 -21.29 -10.15 15.35
N GLN A 324 -22.13 -11.11 15.74
CA GLN A 324 -23.47 -11.31 15.16
C GLN A 324 -24.28 -10.00 15.13
N THR A 325 -24.14 -9.15 16.16
CA THR A 325 -24.80 -7.83 16.21
C THR A 325 -24.29 -6.89 15.12
N PHE A 326 -22.98 -6.84 14.89
CA PHE A 326 -22.41 -6.04 13.80
C PHE A 326 -22.90 -6.54 12.44
N LEU A 327 -22.87 -7.85 12.24
CA LEU A 327 -23.30 -8.51 11.00
C LEU A 327 -24.79 -8.29 10.73
N LYS A 328 -25.64 -8.37 11.76
CA LYS A 328 -27.07 -8.03 11.67
C LYS A 328 -27.28 -6.57 11.24
N ASN A 329 -26.49 -5.64 11.77
CA ASN A 329 -26.60 -4.23 11.41
C ASN A 329 -26.19 -3.98 9.95
N LEU A 330 -25.20 -4.70 9.42
CA LEU A 330 -24.87 -4.67 7.99
C LEU A 330 -26.06 -5.11 7.12
N VAL A 331 -26.69 -6.24 7.47
CA VAL A 331 -27.88 -6.74 6.77
C VAL A 331 -29.02 -5.73 6.83
N ASN A 332 -29.33 -5.19 8.02
CA ASN A 332 -30.38 -4.18 8.19
C ASN A 332 -30.12 -2.89 7.41
N ALA A 333 -28.84 -2.53 7.21
CA ALA A 333 -28.45 -1.36 6.42
C ALA A 333 -28.53 -1.62 4.90
N GLY A 334 -28.73 -2.88 4.47
CA GLY A 334 -28.71 -3.27 3.06
C GLY A 334 -27.33 -3.10 2.43
N VAL A 335 -26.27 -3.16 3.24
CA VAL A 335 -24.88 -2.94 2.80
C VAL A 335 -24.18 -4.28 2.65
N SER A 336 -23.68 -4.56 1.45
CA SER A 336 -22.73 -5.64 1.19
C SER A 336 -21.31 -5.09 1.13
N ILE A 337 -20.39 -5.71 1.86
CA ILE A 337 -18.97 -5.39 1.76
C ILE A 337 -18.44 -6.22 0.61
N THR A 338 -18.30 -5.62 -0.57
CA THR A 338 -17.81 -6.26 -1.81
C THR A 338 -16.61 -5.46 -2.31
N ASN A 339 -15.46 -6.12 -2.52
CA ASN A 339 -14.25 -5.54 -3.12
C ASN A 339 -13.66 -4.28 -2.44
N SER A 340 -14.16 -3.89 -1.27
CA SER A 340 -13.74 -2.72 -0.50
C SER A 340 -13.73 -3.09 0.98
N GLN A 341 -12.78 -2.56 1.74
CA GLN A 341 -12.57 -2.98 3.12
C GLN A 341 -12.85 -1.81 4.08
N PRO A 342 -13.97 -1.81 4.84
CA PRO A 342 -14.36 -0.69 5.70
C PRO A 342 -13.49 -0.54 6.96
N PHE A 343 -12.46 -1.38 7.10
CA PHE A 343 -11.56 -1.35 8.23
C PHE A 343 -10.20 -0.78 7.83
N THR A 344 -9.69 0.14 8.64
CA THR A 344 -8.33 0.68 8.51
C THR A 344 -7.62 0.54 9.84
N PHE A 345 -6.38 0.07 9.83
CA PHE A 345 -5.56 -0.03 11.02
C PHE A 345 -4.60 1.14 11.09
N ALA A 346 -4.22 1.53 12.31
CA ALA A 346 -3.37 2.69 12.49
C ALA A 346 -2.36 2.51 13.60
N PHE A 347 -1.17 3.02 13.35
CA PHE A 347 -0.18 3.32 14.36
C PHE A 347 -0.22 4.80 14.72
N THR A 348 -0.10 5.11 16.00
CA THR A 348 0.05 6.48 16.48
C THR A 348 1.13 6.53 17.56
N ASN A 349 2.15 7.35 17.34
CA ASN A 349 3.18 7.65 18.34
C ASN A 349 2.99 9.05 18.92
N ALA A 350 2.47 9.10 20.15
CA ALA A 350 2.19 10.37 20.82
C ALA A 350 3.45 11.20 21.14
N LEU A 351 4.65 10.60 21.09
CA LEU A 351 5.90 11.34 21.26
C LEU A 351 6.18 12.30 20.10
N THR A 352 5.70 11.97 18.90
CA THR A 352 5.93 12.73 17.67
C THR A 352 4.58 13.21 17.11
N PRO A 353 3.94 14.21 17.74
CA PRO A 353 2.56 14.60 17.43
C PRO A 353 2.36 15.23 16.04
N GLU A 354 3.43 15.44 15.29
CA GLU A 354 3.39 16.11 13.98
C GLU A 354 3.39 15.10 12.81
N SER A 355 4.03 13.95 13.02
CA SER A 355 4.39 12.96 11.99
C SER A 355 4.19 11.51 12.44
N GLY A 356 3.91 11.28 13.72
CA GLY A 356 3.79 9.96 14.34
C GLY A 356 2.51 9.23 14.00
N TYR A 357 2.06 9.29 12.75
CA TYR A 357 0.81 8.70 12.29
C TYR A 357 1.08 7.86 11.07
N TYR A 358 0.55 6.65 11.07
CA TYR A 358 0.58 5.76 9.92
C TYR A 358 -0.70 4.93 9.90
N GLN A 359 -1.29 4.75 8.73
CA GLN A 359 -2.54 4.05 8.53
C GLN A 359 -2.45 3.17 7.31
N PHE A 360 -3.00 1.96 7.40
CA PHE A 360 -2.98 1.00 6.31
C PHE A 360 -4.30 0.22 6.27
N THR A 361 -4.64 -0.23 5.07
CA THR A 361 -5.81 -1.08 4.83
C THR A 361 -5.35 -2.54 4.88
N PRO A 362 -6.08 -3.45 5.53
CA PRO A 362 -5.71 -4.87 5.55
C PRO A 362 -5.81 -5.49 4.14
N SER A 363 -5.00 -6.52 3.88
CA SER A 363 -4.99 -7.25 2.61
C SER A 363 -6.10 -8.28 2.46
N LEU A 364 -6.68 -8.77 3.56
CA LEU A 364 -7.80 -9.72 3.49
C LEU A 364 -9.00 -9.05 2.82
N GLN A 365 -9.43 -9.60 1.69
CA GLN A 365 -10.69 -9.22 1.08
C GLN A 365 -11.83 -10.01 1.72
N LEU A 366 -12.78 -9.30 2.30
CA LEU A 366 -13.99 -9.88 2.88
C LEU A 366 -15.14 -9.56 1.93
N ASN A 367 -15.84 -10.59 1.48
CA ASN A 367 -17.11 -10.45 0.79
C ASN A 367 -18.24 -10.78 1.76
N ILE A 368 -18.94 -9.78 2.30
CA ILE A 368 -20.07 -10.00 3.22
C ILE A 368 -21.37 -9.85 2.45
N VAL A 369 -22.07 -10.96 2.24
CA VAL A 369 -23.29 -11.04 1.44
C VAL A 369 -24.48 -11.35 2.35
N PRO A 370 -25.50 -10.47 2.42
CA PRO A 370 -26.76 -10.78 3.08
C PRO A 370 -27.45 -11.99 2.41
N LYS A 371 -28.17 -12.79 3.21
CA LYS A 371 -29.00 -13.89 2.71
C LYS A 371 -30.27 -13.36 2.02
N GLU A 372 -30.08 -12.81 0.83
CA GLU A 372 -31.13 -12.40 -0.10
C GLU A 372 -30.96 -13.13 -1.45
N TYR A 373 -31.83 -12.83 -2.42
CA TYR A 373 -31.61 -13.25 -3.80
C TYR A 373 -30.28 -12.68 -4.31
N GLY A 374 -29.30 -13.55 -4.55
CA GLY A 374 -27.92 -13.12 -4.80
C GLY A 374 -27.15 -14.10 -5.66
N ILE A 375 -26.08 -13.61 -6.29
CA ILE A 375 -25.15 -14.41 -7.07
C ILE A 375 -23.72 -13.99 -6.75
N SER A 376 -22.84 -14.98 -6.59
CA SER A 376 -21.40 -14.77 -6.52
C SER A 376 -20.65 -15.78 -7.38
N ILE A 377 -19.48 -15.39 -7.86
CA ILE A 377 -18.51 -16.25 -8.52
C ILE A 377 -17.15 -15.99 -7.88
N ILE A 378 -16.51 -17.04 -7.40
CA ILE A 378 -15.22 -16.96 -6.69
C ILE A 378 -14.28 -17.99 -7.30
N SER A 379 -13.00 -17.64 -7.47
CA SER A 379 -12.02 -18.64 -7.91
C SER A 379 -11.87 -19.74 -6.85
N SER A 380 -11.83 -21.00 -7.27
CA SER A 380 -11.78 -22.14 -6.35
C SER A 380 -10.48 -22.21 -5.53
N ASN A 381 -9.46 -21.43 -5.86
CA ASN A 381 -8.24 -21.28 -5.07
C ASN A 381 -8.32 -20.15 -4.01
N ASN A 382 -9.48 -19.53 -3.84
CA ASN A 382 -9.74 -18.40 -2.92
C ASN A 382 -8.80 -17.19 -3.14
N THR A 383 -8.43 -16.95 -4.41
CA THR A 383 -7.69 -15.74 -4.81
C THR A 383 -8.62 -14.70 -5.43
N THR A 384 -8.17 -13.44 -5.41
CA THR A 384 -8.92 -12.27 -5.90
C THR A 384 -8.96 -12.20 -7.44
N SER A 385 -8.10 -12.95 -8.13
CA SER A 385 -8.08 -13.08 -9.58
C SER A 385 -7.51 -14.45 -9.96
N ALA A 386 -8.16 -15.13 -10.90
CA ALA A 386 -7.61 -16.35 -11.46
C ALA A 386 -6.65 -16.00 -12.61
N SER A 387 -5.50 -16.67 -12.66
CA SER A 387 -4.51 -16.50 -13.72
C SER A 387 -3.91 -17.85 -14.07
N GLY A 388 -3.45 -18.01 -15.31
CA GLY A 388 -2.73 -19.20 -15.75
C GLY A 388 -1.86 -18.93 -16.97
N SER A 389 -0.99 -19.87 -17.29
CA SER A 389 -0.07 -19.84 -18.44
C SER A 389 0.03 -21.24 -19.05
N GLY A 390 0.23 -21.33 -20.36
CA GLY A 390 0.38 -22.58 -21.09
C GLY A 390 1.20 -22.39 -22.36
N THR A 391 1.60 -23.50 -22.97
CA THR A 391 2.40 -23.52 -24.21
C THR A 391 1.54 -24.00 -25.38
N ILE A 392 1.47 -23.23 -26.46
CA ILE A 392 0.73 -23.61 -27.67
C ILE A 392 1.29 -24.91 -28.26
N GLY A 393 0.41 -25.84 -28.60
CA GLY A 393 0.70 -27.19 -29.08
C GLY A 393 0.66 -28.26 -27.99
N GLU A 394 0.57 -27.89 -26.70
CA GLU A 394 0.40 -28.85 -25.61
C GLU A 394 -1.07 -29.27 -25.44
N ASP A 395 -1.28 -30.50 -25.00
CA ASP A 395 -2.59 -31.10 -24.76
C ASP A 395 -3.27 -30.61 -23.47
N THR A 396 -2.53 -29.88 -22.64
CA THR A 396 -3.01 -29.40 -21.35
C THR A 396 -3.55 -27.98 -21.50
N PRO A 397 -4.86 -27.74 -21.30
CA PRO A 397 -5.44 -26.41 -21.40
C PRO A 397 -5.00 -25.54 -20.21
N ILE A 398 -4.99 -24.22 -20.40
CA ILE A 398 -5.01 -23.29 -19.27
C ILE A 398 -6.38 -23.42 -18.61
N ARG A 399 -6.40 -23.87 -17.35
CA ARG A 399 -7.61 -24.09 -16.57
C ARG A 399 -7.71 -23.11 -15.41
N MET A 400 -8.85 -22.43 -15.31
CA MET A 400 -9.21 -21.59 -14.17
C MET A 400 -10.52 -22.08 -13.59
N ASP A 401 -10.50 -22.49 -12.33
CA ASP A 401 -11.66 -23.07 -11.65
C ASP A 401 -12.36 -22.02 -10.78
N TYR A 402 -13.69 -22.08 -10.79
CA TYR A 402 -14.58 -21.18 -10.07
C TYR A 402 -15.70 -21.96 -9.37
N THR A 403 -16.15 -21.42 -8.26
CA THR A 403 -17.40 -21.80 -7.61
C THR A 403 -18.43 -20.70 -7.88
N VAL A 404 -19.53 -21.05 -8.53
CA VAL A 404 -20.68 -20.16 -8.69
C VAL A 404 -21.66 -20.48 -7.58
N THR A 405 -22.08 -19.45 -6.83
CA THR A 405 -23.05 -19.57 -5.75
C THR A 405 -24.25 -18.69 -6.05
N VAL A 406 -25.44 -19.25 -5.92
CA VAL A 406 -26.71 -18.53 -5.99
C VAL A 406 -27.42 -18.69 -4.66
N SER A 407 -27.98 -17.60 -4.13
CA SER A 407 -28.69 -17.58 -2.85
C SER A 407 -30.14 -17.16 -3.04
N GLY A 408 -31.02 -17.70 -2.18
CA GLY A 408 -32.41 -17.27 -2.07
C GLY A 408 -33.29 -18.34 -1.44
N PRO A 409 -34.59 -18.04 -1.20
CA PRO A 409 -35.60 -19.04 -0.82
C PRO A 409 -35.71 -20.22 -1.80
N ARG A 410 -35.33 -19.96 -3.05
CA ARG A 410 -35.27 -20.93 -4.13
C ARG A 410 -34.13 -20.56 -5.08
N GLN A 411 -33.69 -21.54 -5.84
CA GLN A 411 -32.75 -21.31 -6.93
C GLN A 411 -33.33 -20.33 -7.96
N ALA A 412 -32.44 -19.58 -8.63
CA ALA A 412 -32.78 -18.71 -9.75
C ALA A 412 -33.44 -19.50 -10.90
N ASP A 413 -34.38 -18.85 -11.60
CA ASP A 413 -35.09 -19.45 -12.73
C ASP A 413 -34.21 -19.56 -13.98
N SER A 414 -33.21 -18.68 -14.08
CA SER A 414 -32.21 -18.72 -15.14
C SER A 414 -30.86 -18.29 -14.60
N ILE A 415 -29.84 -19.09 -14.88
CA ILE A 415 -28.44 -18.80 -14.55
C ILE A 415 -27.62 -18.91 -15.84
N THR A 416 -26.82 -17.90 -16.15
CA THR A 416 -25.99 -17.89 -17.36
C THR A 416 -24.56 -17.46 -17.06
N ALA A 417 -23.60 -17.98 -17.83
CA ALA A 417 -22.19 -17.57 -17.74
C ALA A 417 -21.65 -17.13 -19.10
N GLN A 418 -20.74 -16.16 -19.10
CA GLN A 418 -20.12 -15.60 -20.30
C GLN A 418 -18.67 -15.20 -20.00
N VAL A 419 -17.77 -15.55 -20.90
CA VAL A 419 -16.39 -15.04 -20.95
C VAL A 419 -16.41 -13.75 -21.76
N ILE A 420 -15.84 -12.68 -21.19
CA ILE A 420 -15.78 -11.36 -21.79
C ILE A 420 -14.32 -10.94 -21.85
N GLY A 421 -13.87 -10.47 -23.00
CA GLY A 421 -12.52 -9.96 -23.19
C GLY A 421 -12.31 -9.51 -24.63
N ASP A 422 -11.09 -9.11 -24.96
CA ASP A 422 -10.74 -8.81 -26.35
C ASP A 422 -10.97 -10.04 -27.22
N SER A 423 -11.59 -9.84 -28.38
CA SER A 423 -12.00 -10.93 -29.26
C SER A 423 -11.77 -10.59 -30.72
N THR A 424 -11.70 -11.64 -31.54
CA THR A 424 -11.63 -11.56 -33.00
C THR A 424 -12.54 -12.61 -33.61
N THR A 425 -12.98 -12.40 -34.84
CA THR A 425 -13.78 -13.38 -35.58
C THR A 425 -13.02 -13.81 -36.82
N LEU A 426 -12.90 -15.13 -37.03
CA LEU A 426 -12.24 -15.73 -38.17
C LEU A 426 -13.17 -16.76 -38.78
N ASN A 427 -13.51 -16.60 -40.06
CA ASN A 427 -14.45 -17.47 -40.77
C ASN A 427 -15.75 -17.68 -39.96
N ASP A 428 -16.36 -16.57 -39.52
CA ASP A 428 -17.57 -16.53 -38.68
C ASP A 428 -17.46 -17.22 -37.32
N THR A 429 -16.25 -17.64 -36.92
CA THR A 429 -15.96 -18.28 -35.64
C THR A 429 -15.25 -17.28 -34.71
N PRO A 430 -15.81 -16.93 -33.54
CA PRO A 430 -15.21 -15.98 -32.60
C PRO A 430 -14.11 -16.62 -31.75
N TYR A 431 -13.07 -15.89 -31.40
CA TYR A 431 -11.94 -16.31 -30.58
C TYR A 431 -11.60 -15.22 -29.56
N CYS A 432 -11.02 -15.61 -28.42
CA CYS A 432 -10.35 -14.66 -27.54
C CYS A 432 -9.04 -14.20 -28.18
N LEU A 433 -8.73 -12.91 -28.08
CA LEU A 433 -7.56 -12.31 -28.69
C LEU A 433 -6.44 -12.13 -27.66
N PHE A 434 -5.32 -12.80 -27.89
CA PHE A 434 -4.10 -12.65 -27.10
C PHE A 434 -3.09 -11.80 -27.88
N THR A 435 -2.41 -10.89 -27.20
CA THR A 435 -1.49 -9.96 -27.83
C THR A 435 -0.11 -9.92 -27.18
N SER A 436 0.93 -9.67 -27.97
CA SER A 436 2.29 -9.41 -27.47
C SER A 436 2.49 -7.91 -27.25
N ALA A 437 3.01 -7.55 -26.07
CA ALA A 437 3.34 -6.16 -25.74
C ALA A 437 4.56 -5.63 -26.51
N GLN A 438 5.41 -6.51 -27.06
CA GLN A 438 6.67 -6.12 -27.71
C GLN A 438 6.55 -6.03 -29.23
N ASP A 439 5.83 -6.98 -29.84
CA ASP A 439 5.90 -7.19 -31.29
C ASP A 439 4.53 -7.03 -32.00
N GLY A 440 3.47 -6.71 -31.26
CA GLY A 440 2.12 -6.52 -31.81
C GLY A 440 1.48 -7.80 -32.38
N VAL A 441 2.11 -8.96 -32.15
CA VAL A 441 1.60 -10.28 -32.52
C VAL A 441 0.22 -10.48 -31.89
N SER A 442 -0.74 -10.92 -32.69
CA SER A 442 -2.14 -11.13 -32.31
C SER A 442 -2.54 -12.56 -32.63
N VAL A 443 -2.95 -13.30 -31.62
CA VAL A 443 -3.21 -14.75 -31.70
C VAL A 443 -4.64 -15.05 -31.26
N PRO A 444 -5.44 -15.72 -32.11
CA PRO A 444 -6.78 -16.19 -31.75
C PRO A 444 -6.70 -17.48 -30.93
N ILE A 445 -7.21 -17.48 -29.70
CA ILE A 445 -7.29 -18.67 -28.84
C ILE A 445 -8.76 -18.93 -28.47
N PRO A 446 -9.29 -20.15 -28.64
CA PRO A 446 -10.66 -20.44 -28.25
C PRO A 446 -10.78 -20.53 -26.72
N ALA A 447 -11.98 -20.29 -26.20
CA ALA A 447 -12.29 -20.50 -24.80
C ALA A 447 -13.56 -21.32 -24.62
N TYR A 448 -13.58 -22.12 -23.56
CA TYR A 448 -14.68 -23.00 -23.21
C TYR A 448 -15.03 -22.85 -21.73
N LEU A 449 -16.31 -22.98 -21.43
CA LEU A 449 -16.83 -23.12 -20.08
C LEU A 449 -17.22 -24.58 -19.84
N GLU A 450 -16.74 -25.15 -18.75
CA GLU A 450 -16.97 -26.54 -18.36
C GLU A 450 -17.66 -26.62 -16.99
N TYR A 451 -18.66 -27.48 -16.86
CA TYR A 451 -19.38 -27.73 -15.61
C TYR A 451 -19.95 -29.15 -15.60
N ASN A 452 -20.35 -29.65 -14.43
CA ASN A 452 -21.07 -30.93 -14.33
C ASN A 452 -22.56 -30.68 -14.44
N ASN A 453 -23.26 -31.44 -15.29
CA ASN A 453 -24.72 -31.38 -15.38
C ASN A 453 -25.40 -32.21 -14.26
N GLN A 454 -26.73 -32.13 -14.16
CA GLN A 454 -27.52 -32.83 -13.14
C GLN A 454 -27.33 -34.36 -13.12
N SER A 455 -26.90 -34.99 -14.22
CA SER A 455 -26.56 -36.42 -14.25
C SER A 455 -25.12 -36.73 -13.78
N GLY A 456 -24.37 -35.71 -13.36
CA GLY A 456 -22.97 -35.81 -12.96
C GLY A 456 -22.00 -35.92 -14.15
N SER A 457 -22.46 -35.67 -15.38
CA SER A 457 -21.62 -35.72 -16.58
C SER A 457 -21.01 -34.37 -16.88
N VAL A 458 -19.76 -34.37 -17.36
CA VAL A 458 -19.06 -33.15 -17.76
C VAL A 458 -19.72 -32.59 -19.02
N THR A 459 -20.11 -31.32 -18.96
CA THR A 459 -20.63 -30.52 -20.08
C THR A 459 -19.63 -29.42 -20.37
N GLN A 460 -19.24 -29.31 -21.64
CA GLN A 460 -18.31 -28.29 -22.11
C GLN A 460 -18.98 -27.50 -23.24
N ALA A 461 -19.02 -26.18 -23.10
CA ALA A 461 -19.64 -25.28 -24.06
C ALA A 461 -18.66 -24.19 -24.49
N ARG A 462 -18.58 -23.95 -25.80
CA ARG A 462 -17.71 -22.92 -26.37
C ARG A 462 -18.19 -21.53 -25.95
N ASN A 463 -17.28 -20.68 -25.47
CA ASN A 463 -17.57 -19.30 -25.11
C ASN A 463 -16.31 -18.41 -25.21
N SER A 464 -15.97 -18.00 -26.42
CA SER A 464 -14.71 -17.34 -26.77
C SER A 464 -14.83 -15.81 -26.79
N CYS A 465 -14.86 -15.19 -25.62
CA CYS A 465 -14.75 -13.74 -25.31
C CYS A 465 -15.76 -12.76 -25.96
N GLY A 466 -16.39 -13.13 -27.08
CA GLY A 466 -17.42 -12.36 -27.80
C GLY A 466 -18.67 -13.17 -28.12
N GLU A 467 -18.78 -14.41 -27.60
CA GLU A 467 -19.96 -15.25 -27.76
C GLU A 467 -21.05 -14.89 -26.74
N ALA A 468 -22.31 -15.19 -27.07
CA ALA A 468 -23.44 -15.00 -26.15
C ALA A 468 -23.31 -15.92 -24.91
N ALA A 469 -23.92 -15.52 -23.80
CA ALA A 469 -23.88 -16.29 -22.55
C ALA A 469 -24.49 -17.70 -22.72
N ILE A 470 -23.88 -18.69 -22.08
CA ILE A 470 -24.41 -20.06 -22.00
C ILE A 470 -25.35 -20.22 -20.81
N SER A 471 -26.30 -21.14 -20.90
CA SER A 471 -27.18 -21.51 -19.78
C SER A 471 -26.48 -22.49 -18.84
N LEU A 472 -26.63 -22.30 -17.54
CA LEU A 472 -26.20 -23.22 -16.47
C LEU A 472 -27.39 -23.87 -15.74
N ASN A 473 -28.58 -23.83 -16.35
CA ASN A 473 -29.80 -24.37 -15.72
C ASN A 473 -29.76 -25.89 -15.51
N ASP A 474 -29.02 -26.61 -16.35
CA ASP A 474 -28.83 -28.05 -16.23
C ASP A 474 -27.59 -28.43 -15.42
N ALA A 475 -26.88 -27.46 -14.83
CA ALA A 475 -25.73 -27.72 -13.97
C ALA A 475 -26.15 -28.46 -12.69
N LEU A 476 -25.22 -29.22 -12.11
CA LEU A 476 -25.38 -29.90 -10.84
C LEU A 476 -25.20 -28.89 -9.72
N TRP A 477 -26.31 -28.49 -9.10
CA TRP A 477 -26.32 -27.54 -8.00
C TRP A 477 -26.43 -28.26 -6.66
N GLN A 478 -25.51 -28.01 -5.74
CA GLN A 478 -25.60 -28.53 -4.38
C GLN A 478 -26.32 -27.50 -3.50
N GLN A 479 -27.38 -27.96 -2.84
CA GLN A 479 -28.16 -27.13 -1.92
C GLN A 479 -27.61 -27.24 -0.50
N THR A 480 -27.36 -26.11 0.14
CA THR A 480 -27.00 -26.01 1.56
C THR A 480 -27.97 -25.04 2.25
N PRO A 481 -28.71 -25.47 3.30
CA PRO A 481 -29.56 -24.58 4.07
C PRO A 481 -28.80 -23.38 4.63
N TRP A 482 -29.51 -22.26 4.75
CA TRP A 482 -28.95 -21.03 5.27
C TRP A 482 -28.50 -21.14 6.73
N ASP A 483 -29.24 -21.84 7.58
CA ASP A 483 -28.88 -22.09 8.96
C ASP A 483 -28.88 -23.59 9.25
N ALA A 484 -28.06 -24.02 10.22
CA ALA A 484 -27.93 -25.42 10.59
C ALA A 484 -29.25 -26.06 11.07
N ASN A 485 -30.19 -25.23 11.56
CA ASN A 485 -31.50 -25.66 12.04
C ASN A 485 -32.60 -25.55 10.97
N ASN A 486 -32.29 -25.05 9.77
CA ASN A 486 -33.23 -24.81 8.67
C ASN A 486 -34.49 -24.04 9.13
N THR A 487 -34.29 -23.03 9.97
CA THR A 487 -35.34 -22.15 10.49
C THR A 487 -35.57 -20.93 9.61
N ASP A 488 -34.67 -20.67 8.67
CA ASP A 488 -34.82 -19.67 7.60
C ASP A 488 -35.20 -20.36 6.29
N ASP A 489 -36.11 -19.77 5.51
CA ASP A 489 -36.74 -20.38 4.33
C ASP A 489 -35.84 -20.39 3.09
N GLY A 490 -34.53 -20.27 3.24
CA GLY A 490 -33.59 -20.15 2.11
C GLY A 490 -32.37 -21.05 2.15
N SER A 491 -31.71 -21.10 1.00
CA SER A 491 -30.57 -21.98 0.76
C SER A 491 -29.55 -21.35 -0.17
N TYR A 492 -28.34 -21.89 -0.10
CA TYR A 492 -27.29 -21.69 -1.09
C TYR A 492 -27.34 -22.83 -2.09
N PHE A 493 -27.17 -22.47 -3.35
CA PHE A 493 -27.04 -23.40 -4.46
C PHE A 493 -25.66 -23.14 -5.07
N ASN A 494 -24.75 -24.10 -4.97
CA ASN A 494 -23.41 -23.94 -5.55
C ASN A 494 -23.18 -24.92 -6.70
N THR A 495 -22.37 -24.52 -7.68
CA THR A 495 -21.87 -25.40 -8.74
C THR A 495 -20.45 -25.02 -9.12
N ARG A 496 -19.72 -25.97 -9.71
CA ARG A 496 -18.37 -25.74 -10.25
C ARG A 496 -18.45 -25.28 -11.69
N LEU A 497 -17.65 -24.28 -12.02
CA LEU A 497 -17.47 -23.75 -13.37
C LEU A 497 -15.98 -23.62 -13.65
N SER A 498 -15.51 -24.13 -14.78
CA SER A 498 -14.11 -24.00 -15.20
C SER A 498 -14.04 -23.24 -16.52
N LEU A 499 -13.15 -22.25 -16.60
CA LEU A 499 -12.75 -21.62 -17.85
C LEU A 499 -11.52 -22.34 -18.40
N LEU A 500 -11.59 -22.74 -19.66
CA LEU A 500 -10.55 -23.49 -20.35
C LEU A 500 -10.11 -22.73 -21.60
N PHE A 501 -8.80 -22.58 -21.77
CA PHE A 501 -8.19 -22.22 -23.04
C PHE A 501 -7.39 -23.42 -23.56
N PRO A 502 -7.89 -24.16 -24.57
CA PRO A 502 -7.17 -25.24 -25.21
C PRO A 502 -5.89 -24.74 -25.87
N MET A 503 -4.77 -25.38 -25.54
CA MET A 503 -3.46 -25.03 -26.09
C MET A 503 -3.14 -25.80 -27.37
N ASP A 504 -3.88 -26.87 -27.67
CA ASP A 504 -3.73 -27.75 -28.83
C ASP A 504 -4.60 -27.37 -30.04
N ASP A 505 -5.36 -26.26 -29.96
CA ASP A 505 -6.15 -25.80 -31.11
C ASP A 505 -5.20 -25.35 -32.25
N SER A 506 -5.31 -26.06 -33.38
CA SER A 506 -4.51 -25.81 -34.59
C SER A 506 -4.55 -24.35 -35.07
N ARG A 507 -5.63 -23.61 -34.79
CA ARG A 507 -5.75 -22.20 -35.16
C ARG A 507 -4.86 -21.30 -34.32
N SER A 508 -4.62 -21.64 -33.06
CA SER A 508 -3.77 -20.88 -32.14
C SER A 508 -2.28 -20.93 -32.50
N ALA A 509 -1.86 -21.88 -33.36
CA ALA A 509 -0.51 -21.93 -33.92
C ALA A 509 -0.23 -20.79 -34.92
N LEU A 510 -1.25 -20.03 -35.32
CA LEU A 510 -1.15 -18.97 -36.32
C LEU A 510 -1.67 -17.65 -35.77
N THR A 511 -1.09 -16.55 -36.25
CA THR A 511 -1.60 -15.20 -36.01
C THR A 511 -2.98 -14.99 -36.65
N VAL A 512 -3.68 -13.93 -36.26
CA VAL A 512 -4.95 -13.50 -36.88
C VAL A 512 -4.83 -13.38 -38.40
N SER A 513 -3.69 -12.93 -38.93
CA SER A 513 -3.41 -12.83 -40.37
C SER A 513 -3.03 -14.15 -41.06
N GLY A 514 -2.83 -15.24 -40.29
CA GLY A 514 -2.52 -16.57 -40.82
C GLY A 514 -1.02 -16.89 -40.94
N SER A 515 -0.14 -16.07 -40.38
CA SER A 515 1.31 -16.34 -40.32
C SER A 515 1.68 -17.12 -39.06
N ASP A 516 2.74 -17.92 -39.13
CA ASP A 516 3.41 -18.49 -37.94
C ASP A 516 3.92 -17.38 -37.02
N TRP A 517 4.08 -17.70 -35.73
CA TRP A 517 4.58 -16.76 -34.73
C TRP A 517 5.37 -17.47 -33.62
N GLU A 518 6.20 -16.68 -32.93
CA GLU A 518 6.95 -17.09 -31.75
C GLU A 518 6.85 -15.98 -30.69
N GLY A 519 7.03 -16.33 -29.42
CA GLY A 519 7.06 -15.39 -28.30
C GLY A 519 5.98 -15.62 -27.26
N VAL A 520 5.71 -14.59 -26.46
CA VAL A 520 4.71 -14.62 -25.38
C VAL A 520 3.59 -13.65 -25.71
N VAL A 521 2.36 -14.14 -25.65
CA VAL A 521 1.14 -13.34 -25.77
C VAL A 521 0.34 -13.45 -24.48
N SER A 522 -0.39 -12.39 -24.12
CA SER A 522 -1.24 -12.37 -22.94
C SER A 522 -2.60 -11.74 -23.25
N ALA A 523 -3.57 -12.04 -22.39
CA ALA A 523 -4.90 -11.45 -22.40
C ALA A 523 -5.41 -11.29 -20.96
N SER A 524 -6.32 -10.33 -20.77
CA SER A 524 -7.07 -10.13 -19.54
C SER A 524 -8.55 -9.99 -19.87
N GLY A 525 -9.42 -10.48 -19.00
CA GLY A 525 -10.87 -10.45 -19.21
C GLY A 525 -11.65 -10.77 -17.94
N GLU A 526 -12.95 -10.95 -18.11
CA GLU A 526 -13.91 -11.20 -17.04
C GLU A 526 -14.75 -12.44 -17.34
N ILE A 527 -15.11 -13.20 -16.30
CA ILE A 527 -16.22 -14.14 -16.39
C ILE A 527 -17.42 -13.49 -15.72
N LYS A 528 -18.45 -13.25 -16.52
CA LYS A 528 -19.73 -12.70 -16.05
C LYS A 528 -20.72 -13.83 -15.84
N VAL A 529 -21.22 -13.95 -14.61
CA VAL A 529 -22.36 -14.82 -14.31
C VAL A 529 -23.57 -13.98 -13.96
N MET A 530 -24.74 -14.37 -14.45
CA MET A 530 -26.01 -13.71 -14.19
C MET A 530 -27.03 -14.72 -13.68
N ALA A 531 -27.81 -14.34 -12.67
CA ALA A 531 -28.96 -15.09 -12.20
C ALA A 531 -30.22 -14.21 -12.24
N ASN A 532 -31.33 -14.78 -12.68
CA ASN A 532 -32.63 -14.11 -12.77
C ASN A 532 -33.69 -14.89 -11.98
N TRP A 533 -34.48 -14.16 -11.18
CA TRP A 533 -35.65 -14.67 -10.47
C TRP A 533 -36.90 -13.96 -10.95
N VAL A 534 -37.87 -14.73 -11.44
CA VAL A 534 -39.17 -14.25 -11.90
C VAL A 534 -40.09 -14.07 -10.68
N GLY A 535 -40.85 -12.97 -10.67
CA GLY A 535 -41.86 -12.70 -9.65
C GLY A 535 -41.33 -12.14 -8.33
N VAL A 536 -40.05 -11.74 -8.29
CA VAL A 536 -39.44 -11.05 -7.15
C VAL A 536 -39.42 -9.55 -7.44
N THR A 537 -40.15 -8.77 -6.64
CA THR A 537 -40.02 -7.29 -6.63
C THR A 537 -38.93 -6.90 -5.64
N LYS A 538 -38.04 -6.01 -6.09
CA LYS A 538 -36.93 -5.45 -5.31
C LYS A 538 -37.38 -4.78 -4.02
#